data_AF-A0A7S4C8I8-F1
#
_entry.id   AF-A0A7S4C8I8-F1
#
_cell.length_a   1.000
_cell.length_b   1.000
_cell.length_c   1.000
_cell.angle_alpha   90.00
_cell.angle_beta   90.00
_cell.angle_gamma   90.00
#
_symmetry.space_group_name_H-M   'P 1'
#
loop_
_entity.id
_entity.type
_entity.pdbx_description
1 polymer ?
#
loop_
_entity_poly.entity_id
_entity_poly.type
_entity_poly.pdbx_seq_one_letter_code
_entity_poly.pdbx_strand_id
1 'polypeptide(L)'
;AAHFAVMVRDACVLTAGPKVVARALGYEVTKEELGGSEAHETSGVPDNFAESEADAFLQVRQFLSYLPPNVHEPSPVVQCDEPEVLPPARAARLRDIVPGNRRQTYRVREVLELIVDAGSFFEIGTTQYGASQVTGLARLGGRSVGVMANDNCVFGGAMTADGADKVTKFLDLCRTFSLPVVAFVD
;
A
#
# COMPACT_ATOMS: atom_id res chain seq x y z
N ALA A 1 5.63 14.66 -10.22
CA ALA A 1 5.55 13.54 -9.26
C ALA A 1 4.75 12.42 -9.91
N ALA A 2 5.12 11.16 -9.69
CA ALA A 2 4.33 10.01 -10.13
C ALA A 2 3.29 9.65 -9.06
N HIS A 3 2.22 8.96 -9.46
CA HIS A 3 1.18 8.48 -8.54
C HIS A 3 1.59 7.22 -7.76
N PHE A 4 2.51 6.43 -8.32
CA PHE A 4 3.06 5.22 -7.72
C PHE A 4 4.52 5.09 -8.14
N ALA A 5 5.40 4.81 -7.18
CA ALA A 5 6.82 4.58 -7.40
C ALA A 5 7.22 3.22 -6.82
N VAL A 6 7.84 2.38 -7.64
CA VAL A 6 8.43 1.10 -7.21
C VAL A 6 9.94 1.16 -7.37
N MET A 7 10.67 0.64 -6.41
CA MET A 7 12.13 0.63 -6.39
C MET A 7 12.65 -0.80 -6.25
N VAL A 8 13.56 -1.22 -7.14
CA VAL A 8 14.26 -2.51 -6.97
C VAL A 8 15.24 -2.39 -5.80
N ARG A 9 15.36 -3.43 -4.97
CA ARG A 9 16.15 -3.36 -3.72
C ARG A 9 17.64 -3.02 -3.92
N ASP A 10 18.21 -3.35 -5.07
CA ASP A 10 19.61 -3.06 -5.43
C ASP A 10 19.80 -1.67 -6.09
N ALA A 11 18.71 -0.94 -6.33
CA ALA A 11 18.77 0.42 -6.84
C ALA A 11 19.14 1.42 -5.73
N CYS A 12 19.49 2.64 -6.13
CA CYS A 12 19.60 3.75 -5.19
C CYS A 12 18.96 5.02 -5.75
N VAL A 13 18.24 5.76 -4.91
CA VAL A 13 17.67 7.07 -5.23
C VAL A 13 18.27 8.11 -4.31
N LEU A 14 18.83 9.19 -4.87
CA LEU A 14 19.50 10.22 -4.09
C LEU A 14 19.41 11.58 -4.78
N THR A 15 19.22 12.62 -3.99
CA THR A 15 19.22 14.01 -4.48
C THR A 15 20.65 14.55 -4.63
N ALA A 16 21.57 14.11 -3.77
CA ALA A 16 22.98 14.52 -3.80
C ALA A 16 23.89 13.30 -3.62
N GLY A 17 24.98 13.25 -4.40
CA GLY A 17 25.95 12.16 -4.35
C GLY A 17 26.78 12.15 -3.06
N PRO A 18 27.35 11.00 -2.67
CA PRO A 18 28.22 10.85 -1.50
C PRO A 18 29.30 11.93 -1.37
N LYS A 19 29.98 12.25 -2.47
CA LYS A 19 31.06 13.26 -2.51
C LYS A 19 30.57 14.67 -2.16
N VAL A 20 29.32 15.00 -2.51
CA VAL A 20 28.72 16.30 -2.20
C VAL A 20 28.37 16.35 -0.71
N VAL A 21 27.78 15.28 -0.18
CA VAL A 21 27.43 15.15 1.23
C VAL A 21 28.68 15.21 2.12
N ALA A 22 29.72 14.44 1.77
CA ALA A 22 30.97 14.42 2.51
C ALA A 22 31.65 15.80 2.57
N ARG A 23 31.65 16.53 1.45
CA ARG A 23 32.19 17.89 1.39
C ARG A 23 31.39 18.89 2.23
N ALA A 24 30.06 18.72 2.32
CA ALA A 24 29.17 19.65 3.01
C ALA A 24 29.09 19.39 4.52
N LEU A 25 29.02 18.12 4.92
CA LEU A 25 28.77 17.70 6.30
C LEU A 25 30.02 17.19 7.03
N GLY A 26 31.13 16.94 6.31
CA GLY A 26 32.42 16.58 6.91
C GLY A 26 32.54 15.12 7.36
N TYR A 27 31.62 14.24 6.95
CA TYR A 27 31.71 12.79 7.18
C TYR A 27 31.47 12.01 5.90
N GLU A 28 32.20 10.90 5.73
CA GLU A 28 32.04 10.01 4.59
C GLU A 28 30.79 9.15 4.76
N VAL A 29 30.06 8.96 3.66
CA VAL A 29 28.88 8.09 3.57
C VAL A 29 28.92 7.35 2.26
N THR A 30 28.44 6.12 2.24
CA THR A 30 28.29 5.34 1.02
C THR A 30 27.05 5.76 0.24
N LYS A 31 26.96 5.33 -1.02
CA LYS A 31 25.78 5.59 -1.86
C LYS A 31 24.56 4.82 -1.33
N GLU A 32 24.82 3.62 -0.82
CA GLU A 32 23.85 2.67 -0.29
C GLU A 32 23.26 3.17 1.04
N GLU A 33 24.10 3.71 1.94
CA GLU A 33 23.62 4.34 3.18
C GLU A 33 22.77 5.60 2.93
N LEU A 34 23.05 6.32 1.83
CA LEU A 34 22.32 7.55 1.48
C LEU A 34 20.99 7.32 0.78
N GLY A 35 20.89 6.27 -0.03
CA GLY A 35 19.79 6.12 -0.96
C GLY A 35 19.45 4.70 -1.36
N GLY A 36 20.03 3.69 -0.69
CA GLY A 36 19.65 2.30 -0.87
C GLY A 36 18.26 2.00 -0.32
N SER A 37 17.80 0.76 -0.50
CA SER A 37 16.45 0.36 -0.06
C SER A 37 16.22 0.59 1.42
N GLU A 38 17.20 0.24 2.28
CA GLU A 38 17.10 0.39 3.74
C GLU A 38 16.86 1.85 4.15
N ALA A 39 17.56 2.80 3.54
CA ALA A 39 17.36 4.23 3.78
C ALA A 39 15.94 4.70 3.39
N HIS A 40 15.33 4.02 2.42
CA HIS A 40 14.02 4.35 1.88
C HIS A 40 12.86 3.57 2.50
N GLU A 41 13.12 2.59 3.37
CA GLU A 41 12.05 1.84 4.05
C GLU A 41 11.16 2.74 4.90
N THR A 42 11.73 3.79 5.48
CA THR A 42 11.04 4.77 6.33
C THR A 42 10.85 6.13 5.67
N SER A 43 11.39 6.34 4.46
CA SER A 43 11.41 7.69 3.86
C SER A 43 10.14 8.04 3.08
N GLY A 44 9.30 7.05 2.73
CA GLY A 44 8.12 7.25 1.89
C GLY A 44 8.40 7.69 0.44
N VAL A 45 9.66 7.55 -0.02
CA VAL A 45 10.06 7.95 -1.39
C VAL A 45 9.57 6.93 -2.42
N PRO A 46 9.95 5.64 -2.34
CA PRO A 46 9.22 4.59 -3.03
C PRO A 46 7.94 4.26 -2.26
N ASP A 47 6.89 3.93 -3.00
CA ASP A 47 5.68 3.36 -2.42
C ASP A 47 5.93 1.89 -2.09
N ASN A 48 6.50 1.13 -3.03
CA ASN A 48 6.80 -0.30 -2.86
C ASN A 48 8.24 -0.64 -3.26
N PHE A 49 8.72 -1.78 -2.77
CA PHE A 49 9.96 -2.39 -3.22
C PHE A 49 9.69 -3.60 -4.11
N ALA A 50 10.60 -3.84 -5.05
CA ALA A 50 10.60 -5.02 -5.89
C ALA A 50 11.90 -5.82 -5.72
N GLU A 51 11.81 -7.14 -5.81
CA GLU A 51 12.98 -8.03 -5.71
C GLU A 51 13.79 -8.08 -7.02
N SER A 52 13.19 -7.68 -8.14
CA SER A 52 13.83 -7.61 -9.46
C SER A 52 13.12 -6.60 -10.36
N GLU A 53 13.73 -6.26 -11.49
CA GLU A 53 13.07 -5.44 -12.52
C GLU A 53 11.78 -6.10 -13.04
N ALA A 54 11.79 -7.43 -13.20
CA ALA A 54 10.61 -8.17 -13.65
C ALA A 54 9.45 -8.05 -12.66
N ASP A 55 9.75 -8.15 -11.36
CA ASP A 55 8.78 -7.92 -10.28
C ASP A 55 8.27 -6.47 -10.27
N ALA A 56 9.16 -5.48 -10.46
CA ALA A 56 8.75 -4.08 -10.59
C ALA A 56 7.75 -3.87 -11.73
N PHE A 57 7.99 -4.47 -12.90
CA PHE A 57 7.04 -4.42 -14.02
C PHE A 57 5.71 -5.12 -13.69
N LEU A 58 5.72 -6.22 -12.94
CA LEU A 58 4.50 -6.90 -12.51
C LEU A 58 3.68 -6.00 -11.58
N GLN A 59 4.31 -5.37 -10.59
CA GLN A 59 3.64 -4.44 -9.67
C GLN A 59 3.05 -3.24 -10.42
N VAL A 60 3.79 -2.66 -11.37
CA VAL A 60 3.28 -1.55 -12.19
C VAL A 60 2.09 -1.99 -13.05
N ARG A 61 2.16 -3.17 -13.67
CA ARG A 61 1.03 -3.72 -14.45
C ARG A 61 -0.19 -3.97 -13.57
N GLN A 62 0.02 -4.52 -12.37
CA GLN A 62 -1.04 -4.73 -11.41
C GLN A 62 -1.66 -3.40 -10.99
N PHE A 63 -0.87 -2.42 -10.57
CA PHE A 63 -1.32 -1.07 -10.23
C PHE A 63 -2.17 -0.43 -11.35
N LEU A 64 -1.66 -0.43 -12.59
CA LEU A 64 -2.38 0.13 -13.74
C LEU A 64 -3.68 -0.61 -14.05
N SER A 65 -3.79 -1.89 -13.70
CA SER A 65 -5.02 -2.68 -13.92
C SER A 65 -6.23 -2.19 -13.12
N TYR A 66 -6.02 -1.39 -12.06
CA TYR A 66 -7.11 -0.81 -11.27
C TYR A 66 -7.54 0.57 -11.77
N LEU A 67 -6.69 1.24 -12.56
CA LEU A 67 -6.92 2.62 -12.98
C LEU A 67 -7.57 2.68 -14.36
N PRO A 68 -8.38 3.72 -14.63
CA PRO A 68 -8.81 4.02 -15.99
C PRO A 68 -7.61 4.52 -16.81
N PRO A 69 -7.68 4.45 -18.15
CA PRO A 69 -6.63 4.99 -19.02
C PRO A 69 -6.44 6.51 -18.85
N ASN A 70 -7.48 7.23 -18.40
CA ASN A 70 -7.44 8.64 -18.05
C ASN A 70 -8.59 9.01 -17.09
N VAL A 71 -8.55 10.22 -16.53
CA VAL A 71 -9.49 10.71 -15.50
C VAL A 71 -10.92 10.97 -16.00
N HIS A 72 -11.15 10.92 -17.32
CA HIS A 72 -12.48 11.13 -17.92
C HIS A 72 -13.22 9.81 -18.18
N GLU A 73 -12.56 8.67 -17.98
CA GLU A 73 -13.11 7.34 -18.22
C GLU A 73 -13.36 6.58 -16.91
N PRO A 74 -14.36 5.70 -16.87
CA PRO A 74 -14.60 4.85 -15.70
C PRO A 74 -13.48 3.82 -15.54
N SER A 75 -13.21 3.43 -14.29
CA SER A 75 -12.27 2.36 -14.01
C SER A 75 -12.73 1.03 -14.63
N PRO A 76 -11.79 0.19 -15.09
CA PRO A 76 -12.11 -1.08 -15.72
C PRO A 76 -12.87 -1.99 -14.75
N VAL A 77 -13.94 -2.62 -15.25
CA VAL A 77 -14.64 -3.69 -14.54
C VAL A 77 -14.13 -5.01 -15.09
N VAL A 78 -13.59 -5.85 -14.21
CA VAL A 78 -13.17 -7.22 -14.57
C VAL A 78 -14.23 -8.23 -14.14
N GLN A 79 -14.20 -9.40 -14.76
CA GLN A 79 -15.05 -10.50 -14.35
C GLN A 79 -14.70 -10.91 -12.91
N CYS A 80 -15.74 -11.07 -12.09
CA CYS A 80 -15.63 -11.54 -10.73
C CYS A 80 -16.29 -12.92 -10.64
N ASP A 81 -15.50 -13.94 -10.33
CA ASP A 81 -15.95 -15.33 -10.20
C ASP A 81 -16.28 -15.69 -8.73
N GLU A 82 -16.35 -14.68 -7.86
CA GLU A 82 -16.77 -14.86 -6.47
C GLU A 82 -18.26 -15.27 -6.41
N PRO A 83 -18.62 -16.18 -5.48
CA PRO A 83 -20.02 -16.53 -5.28
C PRO A 83 -20.80 -15.35 -4.71
N GLU A 84 -22.05 -15.17 -5.17
CA GLU A 84 -22.95 -14.14 -4.64
C GLU A 84 -23.22 -14.28 -3.13
N VAL A 85 -23.21 -15.54 -2.66
CA VAL A 85 -23.34 -15.85 -1.23
C VAL A 85 -21.97 -16.18 -0.66
N LEU A 86 -21.59 -15.45 0.39
CA LEU A 86 -20.34 -15.67 1.11
C LEU A 86 -20.24 -17.13 1.61
N PRO A 87 -19.17 -17.88 1.28
CA PRO A 87 -19.01 -19.24 1.73
C PRO A 87 -19.06 -19.34 3.27
N PRO A 88 -19.73 -20.35 3.86
CA PRO A 88 -19.89 -20.44 5.31
C PRO A 88 -18.59 -20.37 6.11
N ALA A 89 -17.51 -20.96 5.58
CA ALA A 89 -16.19 -20.90 6.21
C ALA A 89 -15.61 -19.48 6.25
N ARG A 90 -15.75 -18.72 5.15
CA ARG A 90 -15.30 -17.31 5.06
C ARG A 90 -16.14 -16.42 5.99
N ALA A 91 -17.45 -16.65 6.02
CA ALA A 91 -18.39 -15.96 6.92
C ALA A 91 -18.09 -16.22 8.40
N ALA A 92 -17.77 -17.47 8.77
CA ALA A 92 -17.35 -17.81 10.12
C ALA A 92 -16.02 -17.13 10.48
N ARG A 93 -15.04 -17.15 9.57
CA ARG A 93 -13.74 -16.50 9.82
C ARG A 93 -13.89 -15.00 10.02
N LEU A 94 -14.70 -14.31 9.20
CA LEU A 94 -14.98 -12.88 9.37
C LEU A 94 -15.65 -12.55 10.71
N ARG A 95 -16.48 -13.46 11.23
CA ARG A 95 -17.12 -13.27 12.54
C ARG A 95 -16.12 -13.35 13.69
N ASP A 96 -15.14 -14.23 13.56
CA ASP A 96 -14.22 -14.59 14.65
C ASP A 96 -12.87 -13.86 14.58
N ILE A 97 -12.59 -13.11 13.50
CA ILE A 97 -11.30 -12.44 13.29
C ILE A 97 -11.08 -11.26 14.23
N VAL A 98 -12.15 -10.51 14.57
CA VAL A 98 -12.08 -9.40 15.52
C VAL A 98 -12.27 -9.97 16.93
N PRO A 99 -11.25 -9.94 17.79
CA PRO A 99 -11.35 -10.51 19.13
C PRO A 99 -12.37 -9.75 19.97
N GLY A 100 -13.18 -10.46 20.76
CA GLY A 100 -14.09 -9.81 21.71
C GLY A 100 -13.36 -9.02 22.81
N ASN A 101 -12.08 -9.32 23.06
CA ASN A 101 -11.24 -8.57 23.99
C ASN A 101 -10.52 -7.42 23.27
N ARG A 102 -10.89 -6.18 23.58
CA ARG A 102 -10.31 -4.94 23.00
C ARG A 102 -8.80 -4.78 23.16
N ARG A 103 -8.14 -5.57 24.02
CA ARG A 103 -6.67 -5.55 24.20
C ARG A 103 -5.94 -6.51 23.26
N GLN A 104 -6.66 -7.38 22.56
CA GLN A 104 -6.08 -8.31 21.60
C GLN A 104 -6.13 -7.69 20.21
N THR A 105 -5.00 -7.78 19.51
CA THR A 105 -4.86 -7.29 18.14
C THR A 105 -5.24 -8.36 17.13
N TYR A 106 -5.50 -7.95 15.88
CA TYR A 106 -5.76 -8.85 14.76
C TYR A 106 -5.13 -8.30 13.49
N ARG A 107 -4.92 -9.16 12.50
CA ARG A 107 -4.31 -8.74 11.23
C ARG A 107 -5.38 -8.19 10.30
N VAL A 108 -5.43 -6.86 10.18
CA VAL A 108 -6.41 -6.21 9.31
C VAL A 108 -6.30 -6.63 7.85
N ARG A 109 -5.10 -6.99 7.36
CA ARG A 109 -4.90 -7.54 6.00
C ARG A 109 -5.67 -8.83 5.75
N GLU A 110 -5.81 -9.67 6.77
CA GLU A 110 -6.63 -10.88 6.66
C GLU A 110 -8.12 -10.51 6.58
N VAL A 111 -8.58 -9.46 7.29
CA VAL A 111 -9.94 -8.94 7.13
C VAL A 111 -10.17 -8.45 5.70
N LEU A 112 -9.20 -7.73 5.13
CA LEU A 112 -9.29 -7.24 3.75
C LEU A 112 -9.41 -8.39 2.76
N GLU A 113 -8.56 -9.41 2.83
CA GLU A 113 -8.58 -10.59 1.95
C GLU A 113 -9.88 -11.41 2.02
N LEU A 114 -10.59 -11.34 3.15
CA LEU A 114 -11.87 -12.01 3.33
C LEU A 114 -13.05 -11.24 2.72
N ILE A 115 -12.90 -9.94 2.47
CA ILE A 115 -13.97 -9.04 2.02
C ILE A 115 -13.83 -8.66 0.54
N VAL A 116 -12.60 -8.37 0.10
CA VAL A 116 -12.34 -8.02 -1.30
C VAL A 116 -12.32 -9.25 -2.19
N ASP A 117 -12.48 -9.06 -3.50
CA ASP A 117 -12.41 -10.14 -4.47
C ASP A 117 -11.07 -10.90 -4.30
N ALA A 118 -11.11 -12.24 -4.33
CA ALA A 118 -9.95 -13.08 -4.07
C ALA A 118 -8.72 -12.69 -4.94
N GLY A 119 -7.58 -12.50 -4.27
CA GLY A 119 -6.32 -12.12 -4.92
C GLY A 119 -6.30 -10.71 -5.52
N SER A 120 -7.31 -9.87 -5.21
CA SER A 120 -7.39 -8.52 -5.76
C SER A 120 -6.72 -7.45 -4.92
N PHE A 121 -6.34 -7.72 -3.67
CA PHE A 121 -5.71 -6.72 -2.82
C PHE A 121 -4.28 -6.43 -3.26
N PHE A 122 -3.99 -5.17 -3.56
CA PHE A 122 -2.67 -4.64 -3.89
C PHE A 122 -2.31 -3.56 -2.87
N GLU A 123 -1.47 -3.92 -1.90
CA GLU A 123 -1.01 -2.99 -0.86
C GLU A 123 -0.04 -1.95 -1.45
N ILE A 124 -0.27 -0.69 -1.10
CA ILE A 124 0.56 0.45 -1.49
C ILE A 124 1.19 1.02 -0.23
N GLY A 125 2.52 1.13 -0.24
CA GLY A 125 3.31 1.63 0.87
C GLY A 125 4.15 0.54 1.51
N THR A 126 5.27 0.94 2.10
CA THR A 126 6.19 0.02 2.78
C THR A 126 5.61 -0.42 4.14
N THR A 127 6.15 -1.50 4.68
CA THR A 127 5.81 -2.00 6.02
C THR A 127 6.39 -1.15 7.15
N GLN A 128 7.23 -0.14 6.84
CA GLN A 128 7.90 0.70 7.83
C GLN A 128 7.47 2.17 7.77
N TYR A 129 7.06 2.67 6.60
CA TYR A 129 6.52 4.03 6.44
C TYR A 129 5.01 4.04 6.65
N GLY A 130 4.56 4.79 7.67
CA GLY A 130 3.14 4.88 8.01
C GLY A 130 2.50 3.53 8.31
N ALA A 131 3.25 2.62 8.93
CA ALA A 131 2.90 1.19 9.08
C ALA A 131 1.60 0.92 9.86
N SER A 132 1.16 1.86 10.71
CA SER A 132 -0.13 1.78 11.41
C SER A 132 -1.33 2.00 10.48
N GLN A 133 -1.09 2.45 9.25
CA GLN A 133 -2.10 2.67 8.22
C GLN A 133 -1.83 1.75 7.03
N VAL A 134 -2.84 0.96 6.69
CA VAL A 134 -2.85 0.11 5.49
C VAL A 134 -3.57 0.87 4.40
N THR A 135 -2.96 0.96 3.23
CA THR A 135 -3.55 1.57 2.04
C THR A 135 -3.33 0.65 0.86
N GLY A 136 -4.26 0.59 -0.07
CA GLY A 136 -4.12 -0.28 -1.23
C GLY A 136 -5.30 -0.21 -2.18
N LEU A 137 -5.14 -0.82 -3.34
CA LEU A 137 -6.20 -0.97 -4.33
C LEU A 137 -6.76 -2.38 -4.25
N ALA A 138 -8.06 -2.53 -4.42
CA ALA A 138 -8.72 -3.82 -4.43
C ALA A 138 -9.86 -3.85 -5.44
N ARG A 139 -10.56 -4.98 -5.55
CA ARG A 139 -11.81 -5.08 -6.30
C ARG A 139 -12.95 -5.59 -5.43
N LEU A 140 -14.14 -5.07 -5.71
CA LEU A 140 -15.40 -5.55 -5.15
C LEU A 140 -16.38 -5.78 -6.29
N GLY A 141 -16.74 -7.04 -6.52
CA GLY A 141 -17.58 -7.42 -7.66
C GLY A 141 -16.96 -6.98 -8.99
N GLY A 142 -15.64 -7.08 -9.11
CA GLY A 142 -14.87 -6.73 -10.31
C GLY A 142 -14.57 -5.24 -10.47
N ARG A 143 -15.07 -4.37 -9.59
CA ARG A 143 -14.88 -2.91 -9.66
C ARG A 143 -13.71 -2.48 -8.79
N SER A 144 -12.81 -1.66 -9.34
CA SER A 144 -11.70 -1.07 -8.59
C SER A 144 -12.19 -0.21 -7.43
N VAL A 145 -11.64 -0.44 -6.24
CA VAL A 145 -11.87 0.37 -5.04
C VAL A 145 -10.54 0.70 -4.37
N GLY A 146 -10.45 1.88 -3.79
CA GLY A 146 -9.40 2.20 -2.83
C GLY A 146 -9.76 1.64 -1.46
N VAL A 147 -8.79 1.09 -0.75
CA VAL A 147 -8.95 0.55 0.59
C VAL A 147 -8.00 1.26 1.53
N MET A 148 -8.52 1.71 2.68
CA MET A 148 -7.71 2.16 3.81
C MET A 148 -8.14 1.45 5.09
N ALA A 149 -7.18 1.12 5.95
CA ALA A 149 -7.47 0.44 7.21
C ALA A 149 -6.47 0.77 8.31
N ASN A 150 -6.93 0.77 9.56
CA ASN A 150 -6.07 0.87 10.74
C ASN A 150 -5.44 -0.49 11.06
N ASP A 151 -4.12 -0.56 11.20
CA ASP A 151 -3.42 -1.76 11.67
C ASP A 151 -3.19 -1.70 13.18
N ASN A 152 -4.05 -2.36 13.94
CA ASN A 152 -3.94 -2.39 15.40
C ASN A 152 -2.73 -3.17 15.92
N CYS A 153 -2.05 -3.96 15.08
CA CYS A 153 -0.79 -4.62 15.43
C CYS A 153 0.38 -3.62 15.51
N VAL A 154 0.22 -2.41 14.95
CA VAL A 154 1.25 -1.37 14.89
C VAL A 154 0.75 -0.10 15.58
N PHE A 155 1.38 0.28 16.69
CA PHE A 155 0.97 1.43 17.52
C PHE A 155 -0.53 1.43 17.91
N GLY A 156 -1.16 0.25 17.96
CA GLY A 156 -2.60 0.15 18.23
C GLY A 156 -3.47 0.80 17.15
N GLY A 157 -2.98 0.94 15.92
CA GLY A 157 -3.74 1.53 14.80
C GLY A 157 -3.76 3.05 14.80
N ALA A 158 -2.96 3.69 15.66
CA ALA A 158 -2.91 5.14 15.79
C ALA A 158 -2.49 5.83 14.48
N MET A 159 -3.10 6.98 14.20
CA MET A 159 -2.70 7.84 13.09
C MET A 159 -1.41 8.58 13.45
N THR A 160 -0.28 8.15 12.87
CA THR A 160 1.01 8.84 12.99
C THR A 160 1.13 9.93 11.91
N ALA A 161 2.14 10.79 11.99
CA ALA A 161 2.42 11.78 10.94
C ALA A 161 2.67 11.09 9.59
N ASP A 162 3.57 10.10 9.56
CA ASP A 162 3.85 9.30 8.36
C ASP A 162 2.62 8.55 7.85
N GLY A 163 1.79 8.04 8.78
CA GLY A 163 0.52 7.39 8.43
C GLY A 163 -0.46 8.36 7.78
N ALA A 164 -0.56 9.59 8.28
CA ALA A 164 -1.41 10.63 7.73
C ALA A 164 -0.95 11.07 6.34
N ASP A 165 0.36 11.25 6.13
CA ASP A 165 0.93 11.60 4.83
C ASP A 165 0.70 10.47 3.81
N LYS A 166 0.94 9.21 4.21
CA LYS A 166 0.65 8.01 3.40
C LYS A 166 -0.82 7.96 2.98
N VAL A 167 -1.75 8.10 3.93
CA VAL A 167 -3.19 8.08 3.64
C VAL A 167 -3.59 9.26 2.76
N THR A 168 -3.05 10.45 2.99
CA THR A 168 -3.37 11.64 2.18
C THR A 168 -2.98 11.44 0.72
N LYS A 169 -1.74 10.99 0.47
CA LYS A 169 -1.25 10.66 -0.89
C LYS A 169 -2.15 9.62 -1.56
N PHE A 170 -2.56 8.59 -0.82
CA PHE A 170 -3.44 7.54 -1.32
C PHE A 170 -4.86 8.03 -1.64
N LEU A 171 -5.43 8.89 -0.79
CA LEU A 171 -6.75 9.49 -1.04
C LEU A 171 -6.72 10.43 -2.24
N ASP A 172 -5.63 11.18 -2.44
CA ASP A 172 -5.46 12.02 -3.62
C ASP A 172 -5.38 11.20 -4.92
N LEU A 173 -4.72 10.04 -4.89
CA LEU A 173 -4.76 9.07 -5.99
C LEU A 173 -6.21 8.65 -6.29
N CYS A 174 -6.94 8.18 -5.27
CA CYS A 174 -8.32 7.71 -5.45
C CYS A 174 -9.23 8.83 -5.97
N ARG A 175 -9.10 10.04 -5.42
CA ARG A 175 -9.85 11.22 -5.85
C ARG A 175 -9.56 11.59 -7.31
N THR A 176 -8.30 11.52 -7.72
CA THR A 176 -7.87 11.87 -9.08
C THR A 176 -8.49 10.94 -10.12
N PHE A 177 -8.58 9.64 -9.84
CA PHE A 177 -9.13 8.63 -10.75
C PHE A 177 -10.58 8.25 -10.45
N SER A 178 -11.27 9.01 -9.59
CA SER A 178 -12.66 8.78 -9.19
C SER A 178 -12.91 7.36 -8.66
N LEU A 179 -11.94 6.81 -7.92
CA LEU A 179 -12.07 5.52 -7.26
C LEU A 179 -12.89 5.67 -5.96
N PRO A 180 -13.91 4.84 -5.73
CA PRO A 180 -14.58 4.78 -4.43
C PRO A 180 -13.59 4.28 -3.37
N VAL A 181 -13.71 4.78 -2.14
CA VAL A 181 -12.85 4.40 -1.02
C VAL A 181 -13.65 3.66 0.04
N VAL A 182 -13.14 2.51 0.48
CA VAL A 182 -13.67 1.71 1.59
C VAL A 182 -12.70 1.83 2.76
N ALA A 183 -13.19 2.35 3.89
CA ALA A 183 -12.42 2.54 5.10
C ALA A 183 -12.79 1.51 6.16
N PHE A 184 -11.79 0.78 6.68
CA PHE A 184 -11.91 -0.16 7.78
C PHE A 184 -11.33 0.48 9.04
N VAL A 185 -12.22 0.86 9.96
CA VAL A 185 -11.88 1.65 11.14
C VAL A 185 -11.96 0.79 12.39
N ASP A 186 -10.92 0.89 13.23
CA ASP A 186 -10.82 0.29 14.57
C ASP A 186 -10.26 1.32 15.56
#